data_AF-M1WJ50-F1
#
_entry.id   AF-M1WJ50-F1
#
_cell.length_a   1.000
_cell.length_b   1.000
_cell.length_c   1.000
_cell.angle_alpha   90.00
_cell.angle_beta   90.00
_cell.angle_gamma   90.00
#
_symmetry.space_group_name_H-M   'P 1'
#
loop_
_entity.id
_entity.type
_entity.pdbx_description
1 polymer ?
#
loop_
_entity_poly.entity_id
_entity_poly.type
_entity_poly.pdbx_seq_one_letter_code
_entity_poly.pdbx_strand_id
1 'polypeptide(L)'
;MNQIESIRKKQLSFALGIGIPYFAFVIAIFLLVYLAGDMISQISILALPLHYWLVAVAIYPITWGLFIWYVSKANEMEDEIATEIQGG
;
A
#
# COMPACT_ATOMS: atom_id res chain seq x y z
N MET A 1 2.78 -30.68 -11.45
CA MET A 1 2.10 -29.38 -11.60
C MET A 1 2.28 -28.64 -10.30
N ASN A 2 3.01 -27.52 -10.37
CA ASN A 2 4.17 -27.28 -9.53
C ASN A 2 3.79 -26.58 -8.24
N GLN A 3 4.31 -27.03 -7.08
CA GLN A 3 4.13 -26.33 -5.79
C GLN A 3 4.52 -24.84 -5.87
N ILE A 4 5.48 -24.51 -6.74
CA ILE A 4 5.88 -23.15 -7.09
C ILE A 4 4.70 -22.30 -7.62
N GLU A 5 3.75 -22.90 -8.33
CA GLU A 5 2.57 -22.23 -8.87
C GLU A 5 1.48 -21.97 -7.82
N SER A 6 1.26 -22.91 -6.88
CA SER A 6 0.34 -22.69 -5.76
C SER A 6 0.86 -21.60 -4.81
N ILE A 7 2.18 -21.58 -4.60
CA ILE A 7 2.88 -20.54 -3.86
C ILE A 7 2.75 -19.17 -4.53
N ARG A 8 3.02 -19.08 -5.84
CA ARG A 8 2.84 -17.82 -6.58
C ARG A 8 1.39 -17.33 -6.53
N LYS A 9 0.40 -18.24 -6.56
CA LYS A 9 -1.01 -17.86 -6.38
C LYS A 9 -1.29 -17.31 -4.99
N LYS A 10 -0.69 -17.87 -3.92
CA LYS A 10 -0.81 -17.33 -2.55
C LYS A 10 -0.18 -15.94 -2.44
N GLN A 11 1.05 -15.76 -2.92
CA GLN A 11 1.72 -14.45 -2.95
C GLN A 11 0.92 -13.42 -3.75
N LEU A 12 0.43 -13.79 -4.93
CA LEU A 12 -0.39 -12.92 -5.77
C LEU A 12 -1.72 -12.56 -5.08
N SER A 13 -2.40 -13.52 -4.46
CA SER A 13 -3.65 -13.29 -3.73
C SER A 13 -3.44 -12.40 -2.50
N PHE A 14 -2.31 -12.54 -1.81
CA PHE A 14 -1.93 -11.70 -0.68
C PHE A 14 -1.63 -10.26 -1.14
N ALA A 15 -0.84 -10.12 -2.21
CA ALA A 15 -0.54 -8.85 -2.85
C ALA A 15 -1.81 -8.12 -3.31
N LEU A 16 -2.73 -8.81 -3.97
CA LEU A 16 -4.02 -8.27 -4.40
C LEU A 16 -4.91 -7.89 -3.21
N GLY A 17 -4.95 -8.73 -2.17
CA GLY A 17 -5.76 -8.52 -0.98
C GLY A 17 -5.38 -7.28 -0.18
N ILE A 18 -4.12 -6.85 -0.23
CA ILE A 18 -3.63 -5.65 0.47
C ILE A 18 -3.52 -4.46 -0.49
N GLY A 19 -3.05 -4.70 -1.71
CA GLY A 19 -2.87 -3.68 -2.73
C GLY A 19 -4.19 -3.04 -3.14
N ILE A 20 -5.23 -3.83 -3.46
CA ILE A 20 -6.52 -3.28 -3.93
C ILE A 20 -7.16 -2.34 -2.89
N PRO A 21 -7.33 -2.74 -1.61
CA PRO A 21 -7.89 -1.84 -0.61
C PRO A 21 -7.05 -0.58 -0.39
N TYR A 22 -5.73 -0.70 -0.41
CA TYR A 22 -4.83 0.44 -0.26
C TYR A 22 -4.94 1.42 -1.44
N PHE A 23 -4.95 0.93 -2.68
CA PHE A 23 -5.15 1.78 -3.85
C PHE A 23 -6.52 2.47 -3.83
N ALA A 24 -7.58 1.74 -3.45
CA ALA A 24 -8.91 2.32 -3.30
C ALA A 24 -8.92 3.42 -2.22
N PHE A 25 -8.23 3.21 -1.09
CA PHE A 25 -8.08 4.22 -0.04
C PHE A 25 -7.36 5.48 -0.54
N VAL A 26 -6.23 5.33 -1.24
CA VAL A 26 -5.47 6.47 -1.79
C VAL A 26 -6.33 7.27 -2.78
N ILE A 27 -7.04 6.58 -3.69
CA ILE A 27 -7.95 7.22 -4.64
C ILE A 27 -9.07 7.97 -3.91
N ALA A 28 -9.67 7.36 -2.88
CA ALA A 28 -10.73 7.99 -2.09
C ALA A 28 -10.25 9.27 -1.39
N ILE A 29 -9.05 9.27 -0.80
CA ILE A 29 -8.46 10.46 -0.18
C ILE A 29 -8.19 11.54 -1.23
N PHE A 30 -7.63 11.17 -2.39
CA PHE A 30 -7.42 12.11 -3.50
C PHE A 30 -8.73 12.76 -3.96
N LEU A 31 -9.79 11.96 -4.13
CA LEU A 31 -11.11 12.46 -4.51
C LEU A 31 -11.71 13.38 -3.45
N LEU A 32 -11.60 13.01 -2.17
CA LEU A 32 -12.08 13.82 -1.05
C LEU A 32 -11.39 15.19 -1.03
N VAL A 33 -10.07 15.18 -1.16
CA VAL A 33 -9.24 16.39 -1.18
C VAL A 33 -9.54 17.26 -2.41
N TYR A 34 -9.73 16.64 -3.58
CA TYR A 34 -10.10 17.33 -4.82
C TYR A 34 -11.48 18.00 -4.72
N LEU A 35 -12.48 17.28 -4.18
CA LEU A 35 -13.83 17.80 -3.98
C LEU A 35 -13.90 18.92 -2.92
N ALA A 36 -13.01 18.90 -1.92
CA ALA A 36 -12.86 19.97 -0.93
C ALA A 36 -12.16 21.23 -1.48
N GLY A 37 -11.88 21.24 -2.80
CA GLY A 37 -10.95 22.12 -3.51
C GLY A 37 -11.11 23.62 -3.26
N ASP A 38 -12.30 24.18 -3.13
CA ASP A 38 -12.44 25.64 -3.01
C ASP A 38 -11.94 26.20 -1.67
N MET A 39 -12.07 25.44 -0.58
CA MET A 39 -11.72 25.92 0.76
C MET A 39 -10.25 25.68 1.11
N ILE A 40 -9.64 24.63 0.55
CA ILE A 40 -8.26 24.20 0.85
C ILE A 40 -7.25 24.73 -0.18
N SER A 41 -7.67 25.00 -1.43
CA SER A 41 -6.77 25.54 -2.47
C SER A 41 -6.31 26.99 -2.24
N GLN A 42 -7.06 27.76 -1.45
CA GLN A 42 -6.73 29.16 -1.14
C GLN A 42 -5.59 29.30 -0.13
N ILE A 43 -5.27 28.23 0.61
CA ILE A 43 -4.18 28.21 1.58
C ILE A 43 -2.95 27.59 0.90
N SER A 44 -1.89 28.37 0.79
CA SER A 44 -0.60 27.91 0.28
C SER A 44 0.45 27.92 1.39
N ILE A 45 1.21 26.84 1.50
CA ILE A 45 2.36 26.71 2.40
C ILE A 45 3.58 26.47 1.52
N LEU A 46 4.62 27.32 1.65
CA LEU A 46 5.87 27.20 0.89
C LEU A 46 5.65 27.13 -0.64
N ALA A 47 4.74 27.97 -1.16
CA ALA A 47 4.34 28.02 -2.58
C ALA A 47 3.65 26.75 -3.12
N LEU A 48 3.32 25.78 -2.26
CA LEU A 48 2.53 24.61 -2.62
C LEU A 48 1.12 24.71 -1.99
N PRO A 49 0.06 24.34 -2.73
CA PRO A 49 -1.29 24.27 -2.18
C PRO A 49 -1.36 23.32 -0.97
N LEU A 50 -2.10 23.70 0.07
CA LEU A 50 -2.24 22.95 1.33
C LEU A 50 -2.72 21.51 1.11
N HIS A 51 -3.51 21.28 0.06
CA HIS A 51 -4.01 19.94 -0.27
C HIS A 51 -2.90 18.94 -0.59
N TYR A 52 -1.80 19.36 -1.24
CA TYR A 52 -0.65 18.49 -1.49
C TYR A 52 0.08 18.13 -0.20
N TRP A 53 0.18 19.08 0.73
CA TRP A 53 0.78 18.85 2.04
C TRP A 53 -0.06 17.89 2.89
N LEU A 54 -1.38 18.04 2.88
CA LEU A 54 -2.30 17.14 3.58
C LEU A 54 -2.18 15.71 3.07
N VAL A 55 -2.16 15.52 1.75
CA VAL A 55 -1.95 14.20 1.13
C VAL A 55 -0.58 13.66 1.52
N ALA A 56 0.48 14.45 1.40
CA ALA A 56 1.84 14.01 1.71
C ALA A 56 2.01 13.63 3.19
N VAL A 57 1.49 14.43 4.14
CA VAL A 57 1.66 14.16 5.57
C VAL A 57 0.72 13.07 6.07
N ALA A 58 -0.50 12.99 5.54
CA ALA A 58 -1.47 11.98 5.98
C ALA A 58 -1.24 10.62 5.32
N ILE A 59 -1.01 10.59 4.00
CA ILE A 59 -0.89 9.32 3.27
C ILE A 59 0.50 8.73 3.47
N TYR A 60 1.58 9.51 3.37
CA TYR A 60 2.93 8.95 3.30
C TYR A 60 3.34 8.09 4.50
N PRO A 61 3.07 8.46 5.77
CA PRO A 61 3.37 7.59 6.91
C PRO A 61 2.53 6.31 6.91
N ILE A 62 1.26 6.39 6.47
CA ILE A 62 0.37 5.23 6.36
C ILE A 62 0.89 4.28 5.28
N THR A 63 1.29 4.82 4.12
CA THR A 63 1.91 4.07 3.03
C THR A 63 3.15 3.35 3.51
N TRP A 64 4.04 4.05 4.20
CA TRP A 64 5.28 3.48 4.71
C TRP A 64 5.02 2.37 5.74
N GLY A 65 4.09 2.59 6.67
CA GLY A 65 3.71 1.58 7.66
C GLY A 65 3.14 0.31 7.02
N LEU A 66 2.21 0.48 6.07
CA LEU A 66 1.65 -0.64 5.30
C LEU A 66 2.71 -1.35 4.47
N PHE A 67 3.64 -0.61 3.87
CA PHE A 67 4.70 -1.17 3.05
C PHE A 67 5.68 -2.00 3.87
N ILE A 68 6.14 -1.49 5.02
CA ILE A 68 7.01 -2.24 5.94
C ILE A 68 6.32 -3.54 6.38
N TRP A 69 5.05 -3.45 6.79
CA TRP A 69 4.29 -4.61 7.22
C TRP A 69 4.09 -5.63 6.09
N TYR A 70 3.75 -5.15 4.90
CA TYR A 70 3.57 -5.98 3.70
C TYR A 70 4.86 -6.73 3.34
N VAL A 71 6.01 -6.03 3.32
CA VAL A 71 7.32 -6.64 3.01
C VAL A 71 7.71 -7.67 4.08
N SER A 72 7.49 -7.36 5.37
CA SER A 72 7.74 -8.30 6.46
C SER A 72 6.93 -9.58 6.29
N LYS A 73 5.64 -9.46 5.93
CA LYS A 73 4.77 -10.62 5.70
C LYS A 73 5.14 -11.40 4.44
N ALA A 74 5.54 -10.71 3.38
CA ALA A 74 6.01 -11.36 2.15
C ALA A 74 7.28 -12.19 2.41
N ASN A 75 8.22 -11.66 3.21
CA ASN A 75 9.43 -12.40 3.59
C ASN A 75 9.12 -13.62 4.47
N GLU A 76 8.23 -13.49 5.47
CA GLU A 76 7.81 -14.64 6.29
C GLU A 76 7.20 -15.76 5.42
N MET A 77 6.40 -15.40 4.42
CA MET A 77 5.84 -16.38 3.48
C MET A 77 6.94 -17.05 2.65
N GLU A 78 7.96 -16.33 2.18
CA GLU A 78 9.11 -16.89 1.46
C GLU A 78 9.96 -17.83 2.34
N ASP A 79 10.14 -17.51 3.62
CA ASP A 79 10.86 -18.35 4.57
C ASP A 79 10.09 -19.66 4.90
N GLU A 80 8.76 -19.59 5.05
CA GLU A 80 7.91 -20.77 5.17
C GLU A 80 8.06 -21.70 3.96
N ILE A 81 8.11 -21.12 2.76
CA ILE A 81 8.31 -21.86 1.51
C ILE A 81 9.70 -22.50 1.46
N ALA A 82 10.76 -21.78 1.86
CA ALA A 82 12.12 -22.30 1.88
C ALA A 82 12.26 -23.49 2.85
N THR A 83 11.56 -23.43 3.98
CA THR A 83 11.55 -24.49 4.99
C THR A 83 10.80 -25.73 4.50
N GLU A 84 9.64 -25.57 3.84
CA GLU A 84 8.91 -26.70 3.22
C GLU A 84 9.72 -27.39 2.11
N ILE A 85 10.50 -26.64 1.34
CA ILE A 85 11.33 -27.20 0.26
C ILE A 85 12.56 -27.96 0.80
N GLN A 86 13.16 -27.52 1.91
CA GLN A 86 14.34 -28.17 2.51
C GLN A 86 14.01 -29.36 3.41
N GLY A 87 12.76 -29.46 3.91
CA GLY A 87 12.30 -30.53 4.80
C GLY A 87 11.70 -31.77 4.10
N GLY A 88 11.75 -31.84 2.77
CA GLY A 88 11.22 -32.94 1.94
C GLY A 88 12.29 -33.84 1.35
#